data_AF-A0A517L5L7-F1
#
_entry.id   AF-A0A517L5L7-F1
#
_cell.length_a   1.000
_cell.length_b   1.000
_cell.length_c   1.000
_cell.angle_alpha   90.00
_cell.angle_beta   90.00
_cell.angle_gamma   90.00
#
_symmetry.space_group_name_H-M   'P 1'
#
loop_
_entity.id
_entity.type
_entity.pdbx_description
1 polymer ?
#
loop_
_entity_poly.entity_id
_entity_poly.type
_entity_poly.pdbx_seq_one_letter_code
_entity_poly.pdbx_strand_id
1 'polypeptide(L)'
;MHFATSTSDFSKHLSVSSILLCKLVPQQQLQQQRPNPEQVAAYLARAALDPNTLALAACVLESLSSSFVRSWRKACEKARSPTIATFRSDPLKAELIVLGALAIAQSYLHDTPGNPKWWSKYVSRKTVEARDIAATTNCILQDIDYGLMSFTMDDLEEKKQEMVAEGERGVRSGKAVLNEGQLTPDESPW
;
A
#
# COMPACT_ATOMS: atom_id res chain seq x y z
N MET A 1 -9.58 -26.24 17.22
CA MET A 1 -10.27 -26.14 15.92
C MET A 1 -9.44 -25.19 15.05
N HIS A 2 -8.56 -25.73 14.20
CA HIS A 2 -7.72 -24.93 13.32
C HIS A 2 -8.46 -24.68 12.00
N PHE A 3 -8.86 -23.44 11.74
CA PHE A 3 -9.30 -23.04 10.40
C PHE A 3 -8.06 -22.99 9.49
N ALA A 4 -7.94 -23.98 8.60
CA ALA A 4 -7.01 -23.89 7.48
C ALA A 4 -7.59 -22.88 6.48
N THR A 5 -7.27 -21.60 6.66
CA THR A 5 -7.53 -20.59 5.63
C THR A 5 -6.76 -21.02 4.38
N SER A 6 -7.49 -21.37 3.32
CA SER A 6 -6.92 -21.83 2.06
C SER A 6 -5.96 -20.77 1.51
N THR A 7 -4.83 -21.18 0.94
CA THR A 7 -3.83 -20.26 0.33
C THR A 7 -4.47 -19.30 -0.69
N SER A 8 -5.57 -19.74 -1.32
CA SER A 8 -6.46 -18.92 -2.16
C SER A 8 -6.98 -17.67 -1.44
N ASP A 9 -7.45 -17.81 -0.21
CA ASP A 9 -8.17 -16.76 0.50
C ASP A 9 -7.20 -15.74 1.08
N PHE A 10 -6.01 -16.20 1.50
CA PHE A 10 -4.92 -15.32 1.88
C PHE A 10 -4.42 -14.47 0.70
N SER A 11 -4.21 -15.08 -0.47
CA SER A 11 -3.80 -14.33 -1.67
C SER A 11 -4.83 -13.30 -2.11
N LYS A 12 -6.13 -13.62 -1.99
CA LYS A 12 -7.22 -12.67 -2.28
C LYS A 12 -7.22 -11.51 -1.29
N HIS A 13 -7.09 -11.79 0.01
CA HIS A 13 -7.05 -10.76 1.04
C HIS A 13 -5.91 -9.77 0.81
N LEU A 14 -4.70 -10.27 0.51
CA LEU A 14 -3.55 -9.40 0.20
C LEU A 14 -3.76 -8.54 -1.05
N SER A 15 -4.40 -9.09 -2.09
CA SER A 15 -4.72 -8.33 -3.30
C SER A 15 -5.74 -7.22 -3.04
N VAL A 16 -6.72 -7.48 -2.17
CA VAL A 16 -7.74 -6.48 -1.81
C VAL A 16 -7.13 -5.37 -0.96
N SER A 17 -6.36 -5.74 0.06
CA SER A 17 -5.65 -4.76 0.91
C SER A 17 -4.70 -3.89 0.07
N SER A 18 -3.98 -4.47 -0.90
CA SER A 18 -3.07 -3.70 -1.74
C SER A 18 -3.81 -2.69 -2.62
N ILE A 19 -4.96 -3.05 -3.19
CA ILE A 19 -5.81 -2.14 -3.96
C ILE A 19 -6.29 -0.98 -3.08
N LEU A 20 -6.78 -1.28 -1.87
CA LEU A 20 -7.24 -0.22 -0.96
C LEU A 20 -6.10 0.73 -0.59
N LEU A 21 -4.95 0.20 -0.16
CA LEU A 21 -3.78 1.02 0.19
C LEU A 21 -3.33 1.91 -0.98
N CYS A 22 -3.34 1.39 -2.21
CA CYS A 22 -3.03 2.17 -3.41
C CYS A 22 -4.02 3.31 -3.66
N LYS A 23 -5.32 3.11 -3.36
CA LYS A 23 -6.36 4.15 -3.52
C LYS A 23 -6.20 5.29 -2.52
N LEU A 24 -5.71 5.00 -1.30
CA LEU A 24 -5.53 5.98 -0.23
C LEU A 24 -4.32 6.91 -0.46
N VAL A 25 -3.39 6.57 -1.36
CA VAL A 25 -2.28 7.45 -1.69
C VAL A 25 -2.79 8.74 -2.37
N PRO A 26 -2.41 9.94 -1.91
CA PRO A 26 -2.86 11.21 -2.49
C PRO A 26 -2.56 11.32 -4.00
N GLN A 27 -3.61 11.27 -4.83
CA GLN A 27 -3.48 11.16 -6.29
C GLN A 27 -3.21 12.49 -7.01
N GLN A 28 -3.63 13.60 -6.42
CA GLN A 28 -3.74 14.91 -7.09
C GLN A 28 -2.43 15.40 -7.74
N GLN A 29 -1.29 14.96 -7.21
CA GLN A 29 0.03 15.37 -7.69
C GLN A 29 0.84 14.22 -8.28
N LEU A 30 0.32 12.99 -8.30
CA LEU A 30 0.99 11.79 -8.82
C LEU A 30 0.84 11.60 -10.33
N GLN A 31 0.53 12.64 -11.11
CA GLN A 31 0.10 12.67 -12.53
C GLN A 31 0.50 11.51 -13.50
N GLN A 32 1.59 10.75 -13.30
CA GLN A 32 1.96 9.56 -14.09
C GLN A 32 2.53 8.38 -13.27
N GLN A 33 2.44 8.41 -11.94
CA GLN A 33 3.03 7.44 -11.01
C GLN A 33 1.94 6.95 -10.06
N ARG A 34 0.95 6.21 -10.56
CA ARG A 34 0.02 5.50 -9.67
C ARG A 34 0.74 4.32 -9.04
N PRO A 35 0.51 4.03 -7.75
CA PRO A 35 1.07 2.84 -7.12
C PRO A 35 0.47 1.58 -7.77
N ASN A 36 1.34 0.66 -8.19
CA ASN A 36 0.93 -0.62 -8.76
C ASN A 36 0.44 -1.56 -7.64
N PRO A 37 -0.85 -1.97 -7.64
CA PRO A 37 -1.41 -2.83 -6.60
C PRO A 37 -0.78 -4.23 -6.57
N GLU A 38 -0.26 -4.75 -7.68
CA GLU A 38 0.44 -6.05 -7.72
C GLU A 38 1.78 -5.97 -6.97
N GLN A 39 2.52 -4.87 -7.20
CA GLN A 39 3.79 -4.64 -6.51
C GLN A 39 3.57 -4.44 -5.02
N VAL A 40 2.52 -3.72 -4.63
CA VAL A 40 2.12 -3.56 -3.23
C VAL A 40 1.70 -4.89 -2.63
N ALA A 41 0.88 -5.71 -3.31
CA ALA A 41 0.52 -7.06 -2.83
C ALA A 41 1.77 -7.92 -2.61
N ALA A 42 2.76 -7.80 -3.50
CA ALA A 42 4.03 -8.49 -3.36
C ALA A 42 4.85 -7.99 -2.15
N TYR A 43 4.75 -6.70 -1.79
CA TYR A 43 5.30 -6.18 -0.53
C TYR A 43 4.60 -6.78 0.68
N LEU A 44 3.26 -6.79 0.70
CA LEU A 44 2.48 -7.34 1.81
C LEU A 44 2.79 -8.82 2.03
N ALA A 45 2.86 -9.60 0.95
CA ALA A 45 3.21 -11.03 1.01
C ALA A 45 4.60 -11.28 1.61
N ARG A 46 5.57 -10.39 1.37
CA ARG A 46 6.93 -10.52 1.89
C ARG A 46 7.11 -9.96 3.30
N ALA A 47 6.37 -8.91 3.63
CA ALA A 47 6.43 -8.29 4.95
C ALA A 47 5.68 -9.13 6.01
N ALA A 48 4.71 -9.95 5.59
CA ALA A 48 3.95 -10.86 6.45
C ALA A 48 3.35 -10.14 7.68
N LEU A 49 2.72 -8.99 7.42
CA LEU A 49 2.18 -8.11 8.44
C LEU A 49 0.81 -8.59 8.91
N ASP A 50 0.51 -8.34 10.19
CA ASP A 50 -0.79 -8.62 10.76
C ASP A 50 -1.85 -7.59 10.30
N PRO A 51 -3.15 -7.91 10.43
CA PRO A 51 -4.23 -7.01 9.99
C PRO A 51 -4.25 -5.64 10.67
N ASN A 52 -3.82 -5.52 11.94
CA ASN A 52 -3.80 -4.25 12.64
C ASN A 52 -2.71 -3.34 12.06
N THR A 53 -1.56 -3.90 11.69
CA THR A 53 -0.52 -3.16 10.97
C THR A 53 -0.99 -2.64 9.62
N LEU A 54 -1.75 -3.44 8.86
CA LEU A 54 -2.32 -3.01 7.59
C LEU A 54 -3.36 -1.89 7.78
N ALA A 55 -4.22 -2.03 8.78
CA ALA A 55 -5.25 -1.05 9.11
C ALA A 55 -4.64 0.29 9.54
N LEU A 56 -3.65 0.27 10.43
CA LEU A 56 -2.94 1.48 10.85
C LEU A 56 -2.24 2.15 9.66
N ALA A 57 -1.60 1.38 8.78
CA ALA A 57 -0.98 1.94 7.57
C ALA A 57 -2.02 2.61 6.66
N ALA A 58 -3.22 2.05 6.55
CA ALA A 58 -4.32 2.65 5.80
C ALA A 58 -4.82 3.95 6.46
N CYS A 59 -5.00 3.99 7.78
CA CYS A 59 -5.36 5.21 8.52
C CYS A 59 -4.30 6.31 8.33
N VAL A 60 -3.01 5.96 8.40
CA VAL A 60 -1.91 6.89 8.14
C VAL A 60 -1.98 7.45 6.72
N LEU A 61 -2.20 6.61 5.71
CA LEU A 61 -2.31 7.07 4.31
C LEU A 61 -3.51 8.01 4.10
N GLU A 62 -4.64 7.73 4.74
CA GLU A 62 -5.86 8.54 4.66
C GLU A 62 -5.70 9.91 5.34
N SER A 63 -4.87 9.98 6.39
CA SER A 63 -4.58 11.23 7.10
C SER A 63 -3.60 12.16 6.37
N LEU A 64 -2.99 11.72 5.26
CA LEU A 64 -2.00 12.53 4.53
C LEU A 64 -2.64 13.78 3.91
N SER A 65 -1.95 14.91 4.08
CA SER A 65 -2.38 16.21 3.56
C SER A 65 -2.32 16.26 2.02
N SER A 66 -3.10 17.17 1.42
CA SER A 66 -3.05 17.43 -0.03
C SER A 66 -1.69 17.96 -0.51
N SER A 67 -0.86 18.47 0.41
CA SER A 67 0.47 18.99 0.14
C SER A 67 1.59 17.97 0.33
N PHE A 68 1.29 16.81 0.93
CA PHE A 68 2.22 15.75 1.26
C PHE A 68 3.14 15.39 0.09
N VAL A 69 2.56 15.10 -1.09
CA VAL A 69 3.32 14.62 -2.26
C VAL A 69 4.39 15.63 -2.71
N ARG A 70 4.11 16.92 -2.61
CA ARG A 70 5.08 17.99 -2.92
C ARG A 70 6.25 17.98 -1.93
N SER A 71 5.94 17.91 -0.64
CA SER A 71 6.94 17.87 0.44
C SER A 71 7.80 16.60 0.37
N TRP A 72 7.15 15.45 0.15
CA TRP A 72 7.78 14.15 -0.02
C TRP A 72 8.78 14.11 -1.18
N ARG A 73 8.41 14.62 -2.36
CA ARG A 73 9.33 14.68 -3.51
C ARG A 73 10.57 15.50 -3.21
N LYS A 74 10.38 16.70 -2.63
CA LYS A 74 11.49 17.59 -2.27
C LYS A 74 12.42 16.93 -1.23
N ALA A 75 11.86 16.22 -0.26
CA ALA A 75 12.65 15.51 0.74
C ALA A 75 13.44 14.34 0.15
N CYS A 76 12.83 13.56 -0.74
CA CYS A 76 13.51 12.46 -1.43
C CYS A 76 14.63 12.97 -2.36
N GLU A 77 14.38 14.06 -3.10
CA GLU A 77 15.41 14.72 -3.91
C GLU A 77 16.60 15.17 -3.05
N LYS A 78 16.32 15.82 -1.91
CA LYS A 78 17.35 16.20 -0.93
C LYS A 78 18.12 15.00 -0.39
N ALA A 79 17.44 13.89 -0.09
CA ALA A 79 18.05 12.67 0.43
C ALA A 79 18.96 11.96 -0.58
N ARG A 80 18.72 12.15 -1.88
CA ARG A 80 19.50 11.53 -2.96
C ARG A 80 20.84 12.21 -3.23
N SER A 81 21.02 13.48 -2.81
CA SER A 81 22.22 14.33 -2.96
C SER A 81 22.70 14.56 -4.41
N PRO A 82 23.12 15.78 -4.78
CA PRO A 82 23.68 16.06 -6.11
C PRO A 82 25.15 15.61 -6.31
N THR A 83 25.82 15.05 -5.29
CA THR A 83 27.27 14.77 -5.36
C THR A 83 27.67 13.65 -6.34
N ILE A 84 26.72 12.86 -6.83
CA ILE A 84 26.96 11.83 -7.85
C ILE A 84 25.97 12.05 -8.99
N ALA A 85 26.32 12.99 -9.89
CA ALA A 85 25.57 13.31 -11.10
C ALA A 85 25.56 12.19 -12.17
N THR A 86 25.97 10.96 -11.84
CA THR A 86 26.21 9.89 -12.84
C THR A 86 25.04 8.95 -13.07
N PHE A 87 23.92 9.09 -12.34
CA PHE A 87 22.69 8.38 -12.70
C PHE A 87 21.55 9.38 -12.77
N ARG A 88 20.88 9.43 -13.93
CA ARG A 88 19.49 9.91 -13.99
C ARG A 88 18.77 9.21 -12.84
N SER A 89 18.40 9.94 -11.79
CA SER A 89 17.79 9.34 -10.62
C SER A 89 16.50 8.67 -11.09
N ASP A 90 16.37 7.36 -10.90
CA ASP A 90 15.15 6.65 -11.25
C ASP A 90 13.94 7.38 -10.65
N PRO A 91 12.83 7.51 -11.39
CA PRO A 91 11.65 8.22 -10.92
C PRO A 91 11.17 7.64 -9.57
N LEU A 92 10.72 8.52 -8.68
CA LEU A 92 10.20 8.15 -7.36
C LEU A 92 8.88 7.39 -7.51
N LYS A 93 8.94 6.09 -7.26
CA LYS A 93 7.81 5.17 -7.28
C LYS A 93 6.80 5.51 -6.18
N ALA A 94 5.52 5.63 -6.52
CA ALA A 94 4.46 5.96 -5.57
C ALA A 94 4.21 4.86 -4.53
N GLU A 95 4.56 3.61 -4.85
CA GLU A 95 4.55 2.49 -3.92
C GLU A 95 5.47 2.73 -2.72
N LEU A 96 6.42 3.66 -2.82
CA LEU A 96 7.28 4.07 -1.71
C LEU A 96 6.47 4.72 -0.57
N ILE A 97 5.39 5.45 -0.89
CA ILE A 97 4.52 6.08 0.10
C ILE A 97 3.82 4.98 0.91
N VAL A 98 3.29 3.96 0.23
CA VAL A 98 2.68 2.79 0.87
C VAL A 98 3.72 2.04 1.72
N LEU A 99 4.91 1.82 1.18
CA LEU A 99 6.00 1.13 1.90
C LEU A 99 6.42 1.90 3.17
N GLY A 100 6.46 3.23 3.11
CA GLY A 100 6.75 4.10 4.25
C GLY A 100 5.68 4.01 5.33
N ALA A 101 4.40 4.04 4.96
CA ALA A 101 3.29 3.88 5.90
C ALA A 101 3.32 2.52 6.60
N LEU A 102 3.57 1.43 5.85
CA LEU A 102 3.70 0.08 6.41
C LEU A 102 4.90 -0.02 7.38
N ALA A 103 6.03 0.60 7.04
CA ALA A 103 7.21 0.62 7.90
C ALA A 103 6.93 1.34 9.22
N ILE A 104 6.22 2.47 9.19
CA ILE A 104 5.82 3.19 10.40
C ILE A 104 4.86 2.35 11.24
N ALA A 105 3.81 1.82 10.62
CA ALA A 105 2.79 1.04 11.33
C ALA A 105 3.38 -0.20 12.03
N GLN A 106 4.26 -0.94 11.33
CA GLN A 106 4.92 -2.10 11.92
C GLN A 106 5.82 -1.70 13.10
N SER A 107 6.60 -0.63 12.93
CA SER A 107 7.52 -0.16 13.97
C SER A 107 6.76 0.28 15.22
N TYR A 108 5.63 0.97 15.03
CA TYR A 108 4.80 1.49 16.11
C TYR A 108 4.09 0.37 16.91
N LEU A 109 3.43 -0.57 16.23
CA LEU A 109 2.64 -1.60 16.92
C LEU A 109 3.49 -2.69 17.57
N HIS A 110 4.65 -3.00 16.99
CA HIS A 110 5.50 -4.10 17.45
C HIS A 110 6.71 -3.62 18.26
N ASP A 111 6.84 -2.32 18.49
CA ASP A 111 8.00 -1.70 19.15
C ASP A 111 9.33 -2.17 18.54
N THR A 112 9.38 -2.17 17.20
CA THR A 112 10.56 -2.61 16.45
C THR A 112 11.26 -1.43 15.77
N PRO A 113 12.59 -1.46 15.66
CA PRO A 113 13.30 -0.42 14.93
C PRO A 113 12.94 -0.52 13.45
N GLY A 114 12.29 0.52 12.92
CA GLY A 114 11.85 0.64 11.52
C GLY A 114 12.98 0.69 10.51
N ASN A 115 13.74 -0.42 10.39
CA ASN A 115 15.00 -0.50 9.69
C ASN A 115 14.82 -0.35 8.16
N PRO A 116 15.15 0.81 7.57
CA PRO A 116 14.89 1.06 6.15
C PRO A 116 15.71 0.12 5.24
N LYS A 117 16.84 -0.41 5.74
CA LYS A 117 17.65 -1.39 5.00
C LYS A 117 16.95 -2.75 4.90
N TRP A 118 16.20 -3.16 5.92
CA TRP A 118 15.43 -4.40 5.87
C TRP A 118 14.28 -4.28 4.86
N TRP A 119 13.53 -3.17 4.93
CA TRP A 119 12.46 -2.86 3.98
C TRP A 119 12.96 -2.76 2.54
N SER A 120 14.12 -2.13 2.31
CA SER A 120 14.76 -2.10 1.00
C SER A 120 15.21 -3.50 0.55
N LYS A 121 15.96 -4.24 1.38
CA LYS A 121 16.57 -5.50 0.97
C LYS A 121 15.56 -6.63 0.77
N TYR A 122 14.64 -6.81 1.73
CA TYR A 122 13.79 -7.99 1.79
C TYR A 122 12.38 -7.74 1.24
N VAL A 123 11.75 -6.63 1.64
CA VAL A 123 10.38 -6.32 1.21
C VAL A 123 10.37 -5.77 -0.22
N SER A 124 11.23 -4.81 -0.54
CA SER A 124 11.28 -4.23 -1.88
C SER A 124 12.20 -4.95 -2.86
N ARG A 125 13.01 -5.91 -2.41
CA ARG A 125 14.05 -6.58 -3.22
C ARG A 125 15.01 -5.59 -3.91
N LYS A 126 15.41 -4.54 -3.19
CA LYS A 126 16.27 -3.44 -3.65
C LYS A 126 15.70 -2.60 -4.80
N THR A 127 14.39 -2.70 -5.07
CA THR A 127 13.74 -1.86 -6.10
C THR A 127 13.49 -0.41 -5.64
N VAL A 128 13.63 -0.16 -4.34
CA VAL A 128 13.69 1.17 -3.71
C VAL A 128 14.81 1.19 -2.67
N GLU A 129 15.47 2.33 -2.56
CA GLU A 129 16.64 2.50 -1.70
C GLU A 129 16.25 2.79 -0.24
N ALA A 130 17.11 2.40 0.70
CA ALA A 130 16.90 2.65 2.13
C ALA A 130 16.78 4.13 2.47
N ARG A 131 17.51 5.02 1.76
CA ARG A 131 17.43 6.48 1.97
C ARG A 131 16.09 7.06 1.53
N ASP A 132 15.50 6.52 0.47
CA ASP A 132 14.19 6.95 -0.03
C ASP A 132 13.09 6.52 0.96
N ILE A 133 13.21 5.32 1.53
CA ILE A 133 12.31 4.84 2.60
C ILE A 133 12.45 5.72 3.85
N ALA A 134 13.67 6.03 4.28
CA ALA A 134 13.90 6.90 5.44
C ALA A 134 13.36 8.33 5.22
N ALA A 135 13.58 8.90 4.04
CA ALA A 135 13.02 10.21 3.69
C ALA A 135 11.48 10.19 3.68
N THR A 136 10.89 9.10 3.14
CA THR A 136 9.44 8.96 3.04
C THR A 136 8.78 8.78 4.41
N THR A 137 9.35 7.92 5.26
CA THR A 137 8.85 7.73 6.63
C THR A 137 8.91 9.02 7.44
N ASN A 138 10.02 9.77 7.37
CA ASN A 138 10.13 11.07 8.02
C ASN A 138 9.10 12.08 7.48
N CYS A 139 8.86 12.11 6.17
CA CYS A 139 7.84 12.98 5.59
C CYS A 139 6.43 12.61 6.03
N ILE A 140 6.09 11.33 6.09
CA ILE A 140 4.79 10.88 6.57
C ILE A 140 4.59 11.32 8.01
N LEU A 141 5.56 11.03 8.88
CA LEU A 141 5.50 11.41 10.29
C LEU A 141 5.34 12.92 10.48
N GLN A 142 6.07 13.74 9.71
CA GLN A 142 5.93 15.19 9.78
C GLN A 142 4.57 15.68 9.28
N ASP A 143 4.02 15.07 8.24
CA ASP A 143 2.75 15.48 7.64
C ASP A 143 1.55 15.15 8.55
N ILE A 144 1.63 14.05 9.30
CA ILE A 144 0.64 13.66 10.33
C ILE A 144 0.94 14.25 11.72
N ASP A 145 1.86 15.22 11.80
CA ASP A 145 2.33 15.86 13.05
C ASP A 145 2.76 14.85 14.14
N TYR A 146 3.38 13.75 13.72
CA TYR A 146 3.79 12.60 14.55
C TYR A 146 2.65 11.96 15.35
N GLY A 147 1.39 12.26 15.01
CA GLY A 147 0.19 11.89 15.75
C GLY A 147 -0.25 10.44 15.57
N LEU A 148 0.65 9.45 15.63
CA LEU A 148 0.25 8.03 15.49
C LEU A 148 -0.68 7.56 16.62
N MET A 149 -0.61 8.19 17.79
CA MET A 149 -1.44 7.85 18.95
C MET A 149 -2.92 8.27 18.77
N SER A 150 -3.23 9.12 17.79
CA SER A 150 -4.62 9.52 17.52
C SER A 150 -5.44 8.41 16.86
N PHE A 151 -4.79 7.41 16.26
CA PHE A 151 -5.45 6.25 15.67
C PHE A 151 -5.77 5.24 16.76
N THR A 152 -7.05 5.12 17.09
CA THR A 152 -7.58 4.21 18.11
C THR A 152 -7.74 2.80 17.55
N MET A 153 -7.93 1.82 18.44
CA MET A 153 -8.24 0.44 17.99
C MET A 153 -9.57 0.38 17.24
N ASP A 154 -10.53 1.24 17.56
CA ASP A 154 -11.82 1.30 16.86
C ASP A 154 -11.64 1.78 15.41
N ASP A 155 -10.77 2.77 15.18
CA ASP A 155 -10.41 3.22 13.82
C ASP A 155 -9.78 2.08 13.00
N LEU A 156 -8.93 1.28 13.64
CA LEU A 156 -8.31 0.11 13.01
C LEU A 156 -9.34 -0.98 12.69
N GLU A 157 -10.30 -1.25 13.57
CA GLU A 157 -11.37 -2.20 13.31
C GLU A 157 -12.27 -1.74 12.16
N GLU A 158 -12.67 -0.47 12.13
CA GLU A 158 -13.42 0.12 11.03
C GLU A 158 -12.65 -0.03 9.71
N LYS A 159 -11.34 0.27 9.71
CA LYS A 159 -10.52 0.15 8.51
C LYS A 159 -10.37 -1.29 8.03
N LYS A 160 -10.32 -2.27 8.94
CA LYS A 160 -10.35 -3.71 8.57
C LYS A 160 -11.67 -4.10 7.93
N GLN A 161 -12.80 -3.60 8.45
CA GLN A 161 -14.11 -3.85 7.85
C GLN A 161 -14.19 -3.25 6.44
N GLU A 162 -13.61 -2.07 6.21
CA GLU A 162 -13.51 -1.47 4.89
C GLU A 162 -12.71 -2.34 3.92
N MET A 163 -11.57 -2.89 4.36
CA MET A 163 -10.77 -3.84 3.57
C MET A 163 -11.58 -5.08 3.17
N VAL A 164 -12.37 -5.65 4.10
CA VAL A 164 -13.24 -6.79 3.81
C VAL A 164 -14.34 -6.42 2.81
N ALA A 165 -15.01 -5.28 3.03
CA ALA A 165 -16.08 -4.79 2.16
C ALA A 165 -15.59 -4.51 0.73
N GLU A 166 -14.39 -3.94 0.57
CA GLU A 166 -13.77 -3.73 -0.73
C GLU A 166 -13.52 -5.05 -1.47
N GLY A 167 -13.15 -6.11 -0.73
CA GLY A 167 -12.98 -7.44 -1.29
C GLY A 167 -14.28 -8.02 -1.84
N GLU A 168 -15.38 -7.86 -1.11
CA GLU A 168 -16.69 -8.30 -1.56
C GLU A 168 -17.21 -7.51 -2.78
N ARG A 169 -16.90 -6.21 -2.87
CA ARG A 169 -17.21 -5.38 -4.04
C ARG A 169 -16.51 -5.91 -5.29
N GLY A 170 -15.22 -6.25 -5.17
CA GLY A 170 -14.45 -6.84 -6.27
C GLY A 170 -14.99 -8.20 -6.75
N VAL A 171 -15.43 -9.07 -5.83
CA VAL A 171 -16.06 -10.36 -6.17
C VAL A 171 -17.37 -10.17 -6.93
N ARG A 172 -18.20 -9.21 -6.51
CA ARG A 172 -19.47 -8.89 -7.18
C ARG A 172 -19.26 -8.34 -8.58
N SER A 173 -18.30 -7.42 -8.77
CA SER A 173 -17.93 -6.93 -10.11
C SER A 173 -17.35 -8.01 -11.01
N GLY A 174 -16.48 -8.90 -10.50
CA GLY A 174 -15.91 -10.00 -11.30
C GLY A 174 -16.94 -11.05 -11.72
N LYS A 175 -17.94 -11.34 -10.87
CA LYS A 175 -19.08 -12.20 -11.22
C LYS A 175 -20.02 -11.55 -12.26
N ALA A 176 -20.20 -10.24 -12.20
CA ALA A 176 -21.01 -9.53 -13.19
C ALA A 176 -20.40 -9.61 -14.60
N VAL A 177 -19.08 -9.44 -14.71
CA VAL A 177 -18.36 -9.53 -16.00
C VAL A 177 -18.35 -10.94 -16.59
N LEU A 178 -18.35 -11.99 -15.76
CA LEU A 178 -18.38 -13.39 -16.23
C LEU A 178 -19.77 -13.85 -16.72
N ASN A 179 -20.86 -13.16 -16.35
CA ASN A 179 -22.22 -13.54 -16.73
C ASN A 179 -22.71 -12.92 -18.05
N GLU A 180 -21.96 -12.00 -18.67
CA GLU A 180 -22.35 -11.37 -19.95
C GLU A 180 -21.96 -12.17 -21.21
N GLY A 181 -21.42 -13.38 -21.05
CA GLY A 181 -20.89 -14.21 -22.14
C GLY A 181 -21.71 -15.44 -22.51
N GLN A 182 -23.03 -15.44 -22.38
CA GLN A 182 -23.85 -16.61 -22.73
C GLN A 182 -24.51 -16.43 -24.11
N LEU A 183 -23.94 -17.12 -25.10
CA LEU A 183 -24.49 -17.28 -26.46
C LEU A 183 -25.96 -17.74 -26.40
N THR A 184 -26.81 -17.05 -27.15
CA THR A 184 -28.20 -17.45 -27.41
C THR A 184 -28.24 -18.82 -28.11
N PRO A 185 -29.22 -19.69 -27.81
CA PRO A 185 -29.43 -20.92 -28.58
C PRO A 185 -29.77 -20.55 -30.03
N ASP A 186 -29.12 -21.22 -30.98
CA ASP A 186 -29.50 -21.25 -32.40
C ASP A 186 -30.90 -21.88 -32.53
N GLU A 187 -31.93 -21.03 -32.59
CA GLU A 187 -33.23 -21.42 -33.12
C GLU A 187 -33.21 -21.24 -34.64
N SER A 188 -32.76 -22.26 -35.35
CA SER A 188 -33.05 -22.43 -36.77
C SER A 188 -33.96 -23.64 -36.96
N PRO A 189 -35.23 -23.46 -37.36
CA PRO A 189 -36.09 -24.57 -37.70
C PRO A 189 -35.86 -24.99 -39.16
N TRP A 190 -35.31 -26.21 -39.31
CA TRP A 190 -35.27 -27.14 -40.46
C TRP A 190 -34.91 -26.54 -41.83
#